data_AF-A0A2P2KA60-F1
#
_entry.id   AF-A0A2P2KA60-F1
#
_cell.length_a   1.000
_cell.length_b   1.000
_cell.length_c   1.000
_cell.angle_alpha   90.00
_cell.angle_beta   90.00
_cell.angle_gamma   90.00
#
_symmetry.space_group_name_H-M   'P 1'
#
loop_
_entity.id
_entity.type
_entity.pdbx_description
1 polymer ?
#
loop_
_entity_poly.entity_id
_entity_poly.type
_entity_poly.pdbx_seq_one_letter_code
_entity_poly.pdbx_strand_id
1 'polypeptide(L)'
;MSTNHPVALTIPVPLPFVILWLVIFTFPALAQAQSNISDYDRCSPFTCGNLNFSFPFLSWNSSVEALPRSCGLPGYLILCDISSQSPAELIFFDRSYQVRNIYPPPPPPSPPSGPSVVLVDTQLIRELTLGSCPSLRNFTLNHPTNSIGSPSLLALYNLSLIECPSGLPLSRDFLDKVVWNYSCNNSPKELYVLRSENVSAPHVPISTPNGCNLAIVPVSSALSRSRFRNGINELMGVLNVGFPLTLPAFKECSSCKVTGGRCGYDAGQSRIVCFNK
;
A
#
# COMPACT_ATOMS: atom_id res chain seq x y z
N MET A 1 -28.49 -79.25 -25.38
CA MET A 1 -28.11 -78.06 -26.16
C MET A 1 -29.38 -77.35 -26.57
N SER A 2 -29.83 -76.36 -25.79
CA SER A 2 -30.52 -75.15 -26.26
C SER A 2 -30.87 -74.26 -25.06
N THR A 3 -30.68 -72.97 -25.27
CA THR A 3 -30.63 -71.82 -24.37
C THR A 3 -32.03 -71.28 -24.03
N ASN A 4 -32.27 -70.87 -22.78
CA ASN A 4 -33.43 -70.05 -22.40
C ASN A 4 -32.98 -68.64 -22.01
N HIS A 5 -33.52 -67.64 -22.72
CA HIS A 5 -33.37 -66.21 -22.49
C HIS A 5 -34.10 -65.73 -21.23
N PRO A 6 -33.62 -64.66 -20.56
CA PRO A 6 -34.41 -63.94 -19.56
C PRO A 6 -35.43 -63.00 -20.24
N VAL A 7 -36.68 -63.11 -19.80
CA VAL A 7 -37.78 -62.20 -20.16
C VAL A 7 -37.58 -60.86 -19.43
N ALA A 8 -37.46 -59.78 -20.19
CA ALA A 8 -37.44 -58.42 -19.66
C ALA A 8 -38.87 -57.97 -19.33
N LEU A 9 -39.15 -57.74 -18.05
CA LEU A 9 -40.37 -57.08 -17.58
C LEU A 9 -40.23 -55.57 -17.75
N THR A 10 -40.92 -55.00 -18.72
CA THR A 10 -41.10 -53.55 -18.87
C THR A 10 -42.24 -53.08 -17.99
N ILE A 11 -41.91 -52.35 -16.92
CA ILE A 11 -42.89 -51.69 -16.05
C ILE A 11 -43.26 -50.35 -16.69
N PRO A 12 -44.55 -50.06 -16.97
CA PRO A 12 -44.96 -48.78 -17.54
C PRO A 12 -44.92 -47.72 -16.43
N VAL A 13 -43.96 -46.81 -16.51
CA VAL A 13 -43.90 -45.65 -15.60
C VAL A 13 -45.04 -44.70 -15.96
N PRO A 14 -45.92 -44.34 -15.01
CA PRO A 14 -47.06 -43.49 -15.31
C PRO A 14 -46.59 -42.08 -15.71
N LEU A 15 -47.11 -41.59 -16.85
CA LEU A 15 -46.84 -40.28 -17.44
C LEU A 15 -46.72 -39.09 -16.44
N PRO A 16 -47.51 -38.97 -15.35
CA PRO A 16 -47.38 -37.82 -14.44
C PRO A 16 -46.02 -37.70 -13.72
N PHE A 17 -45.26 -38.80 -13.55
CA PHE A 17 -43.95 -38.75 -12.89
C PHE A 17 -42.85 -38.20 -13.80
N VAL A 18 -42.98 -38.38 -15.12
CA VAL A 18 -42.03 -37.83 -16.11
C VAL A 18 -42.18 -36.31 -16.22
N ILE A 19 -43.42 -35.80 -16.10
CA ILE A 19 -43.71 -34.36 -16.15
C ILE A 19 -43.12 -33.64 -14.93
N LEU A 20 -43.19 -34.25 -13.74
CA LEU A 20 -42.64 -33.65 -12.51
C LEU A 20 -41.10 -33.54 -12.54
N TRP A 21 -40.41 -34.51 -13.15
CA TRP A 21 -38.95 -34.45 -13.37
C TRP A 21 -38.53 -33.42 -14.41
N LEU A 22 -39.35 -33.21 -15.46
CA LEU A 22 -39.11 -32.15 -16.44
C LEU A 22 -39.27 -30.76 -15.82
N VAL A 23 -40.24 -30.56 -14.92
CA VAL A 23 -40.43 -29.27 -14.23
C VAL A 23 -39.24 -28.91 -13.33
N ILE A 24 -38.62 -29.90 -12.66
CA ILE A 24 -37.43 -29.70 -11.82
C ILE A 24 -36.18 -29.40 -12.68
N PHE A 25 -36.08 -29.97 -13.89
CA PHE A 25 -35.01 -29.65 -14.85
C PHE A 25 -35.21 -28.34 -15.63
N THR A 26 -36.41 -27.74 -15.57
CA THR A 26 -36.73 -26.45 -16.20
C THR A 26 -36.73 -25.27 -15.24
N PHE A 27 -36.29 -25.43 -13.98
CA PHE A 27 -35.90 -24.26 -13.20
C PHE A 27 -34.52 -23.83 -13.71
N PRO A 28 -34.42 -22.72 -14.46
CA PRO A 28 -33.12 -22.19 -14.80
C PRO A 28 -32.41 -21.89 -13.50
N ALA A 29 -31.14 -22.25 -13.45
CA ALA A 29 -30.19 -21.78 -12.45
C ALA A 29 -30.49 -20.34 -12.07
N LEU A 30 -30.39 -20.03 -10.77
CA LEU A 30 -30.38 -18.68 -10.22
C LEU A 30 -29.80 -17.73 -11.28
N ALA A 31 -30.64 -16.82 -11.78
CA ALA A 31 -30.12 -15.62 -12.39
C ALA A 31 -29.35 -14.92 -11.27
N GLN A 32 -28.03 -15.17 -11.19
CA GLN A 32 -27.14 -14.18 -10.62
C GLN A 32 -27.47 -12.91 -11.39
N ALA A 33 -27.99 -11.90 -10.69
CA ALA A 33 -28.05 -10.56 -11.22
C ALA A 33 -26.61 -10.12 -11.46
N GLN A 34 -26.05 -10.53 -12.60
CA GLN A 34 -24.77 -10.06 -13.06
C GLN A 34 -25.04 -8.62 -13.46
N SER A 35 -24.69 -7.70 -12.57
CA SER A 35 -24.77 -6.28 -12.86
C SER A 35 -23.97 -6.07 -14.15
N ASN A 36 -24.67 -5.72 -15.24
CA ASN A 36 -24.09 -5.45 -16.55
C ASN A 36 -23.37 -4.08 -16.53
N ILE A 37 -22.67 -3.78 -15.44
CA ILE A 37 -21.84 -2.60 -15.32
C ILE A 37 -20.55 -2.94 -16.06
N SER A 38 -20.26 -2.18 -17.11
CA SER A 38 -19.05 -2.36 -17.88
C SER A 38 -17.81 -2.22 -16.97
N ASP A 39 -16.72 -2.94 -17.29
CA ASP A 39 -15.45 -2.76 -16.58
C ASP A 39 -15.00 -1.28 -16.62
N TYR A 40 -15.38 -0.54 -17.67
CA TYR A 40 -15.19 0.90 -17.78
C TYR A 40 -15.92 1.65 -16.65
N ASP A 41 -17.23 1.45 -16.48
CA ASP A 41 -18.01 2.16 -15.45
C ASP A 41 -17.54 1.77 -14.03
N ARG A 42 -17.16 0.49 -13.82
CA ARG A 42 -16.64 0.02 -12.54
C ARG A 42 -15.31 0.68 -12.16
N CYS A 43 -14.46 0.98 -13.14
CA CYS A 43 -13.15 1.58 -12.91
C CYS A 43 -13.15 3.12 -12.94
N SER A 44 -14.29 3.72 -12.58
CA SER A 44 -14.34 5.16 -12.33
C SER A 44 -13.46 5.58 -11.15
N PRO A 45 -12.76 6.74 -11.22
CA PRO A 45 -12.11 7.33 -10.06
C PRO A 45 -13.07 7.40 -8.87
N PHE A 46 -12.54 7.18 -7.69
CA PHE A 46 -13.29 7.19 -6.44
C PHE A 46 -12.68 8.20 -5.48
N THR A 47 -13.53 8.80 -4.67
CA THR A 47 -13.10 9.74 -3.63
C THR A 47 -12.99 9.02 -2.29
N CYS A 48 -11.97 9.39 -1.52
CA CYS A 48 -11.86 9.02 -0.11
C CYS A 48 -11.39 10.24 0.69
N GLY A 49 -12.21 10.69 1.64
CA GLY A 49 -12.02 11.98 2.28
C GLY A 49 -12.00 13.12 1.26
N ASN A 50 -10.93 13.91 1.26
CA ASN A 50 -10.71 15.02 0.33
C ASN A 50 -9.83 14.65 -0.88
N LEU A 51 -9.49 13.38 -1.05
CA LEU A 51 -8.60 12.90 -2.11
C LEU A 51 -9.38 12.14 -3.18
N ASN A 52 -8.94 12.29 -4.43
CA ASN A 52 -9.48 11.56 -5.57
C ASN A 52 -8.45 10.52 -6.04
N PHE A 53 -8.86 9.27 -6.06
CA PHE A 53 -8.04 8.13 -6.41
C PHE A 53 -8.47 7.57 -7.76
N SER A 54 -7.49 7.13 -8.53
CA SER A 54 -7.69 6.40 -9.78
C SER A 54 -6.59 5.34 -9.90
N PHE A 55 -6.61 4.55 -10.97
CA PHE A 55 -5.52 3.61 -11.26
C PHE A 55 -4.13 4.27 -11.04
N PRO A 56 -3.21 3.64 -10.28
CA PRO A 56 -3.18 2.24 -9.90
C PRO A 56 -3.90 1.86 -8.59
N PHE A 57 -4.53 2.81 -7.89
CA PHE A 57 -5.17 2.54 -6.61
C PHE A 57 -6.45 1.71 -6.76
N LEU A 58 -6.65 0.77 -5.83
CA LEU A 58 -7.91 0.07 -5.67
C LEU A 58 -8.60 0.50 -4.36
N SER A 59 -9.92 0.59 -4.39
CA SER A 59 -10.73 0.82 -3.18
C SER A 59 -10.99 -0.52 -2.48
N TRP A 60 -10.97 -0.52 -1.15
CA TRP A 60 -11.37 -1.68 -0.34
C TRP A 60 -12.77 -2.18 -0.73
N ASN A 61 -13.74 -1.30 -0.96
CA ASN A 61 -15.09 -1.71 -1.33
C ASN A 61 -15.16 -2.34 -2.75
N SER A 62 -14.06 -2.30 -3.50
CA SER A 62 -13.90 -2.93 -4.81
C SER A 62 -12.98 -4.16 -4.78
N SER A 63 -12.54 -4.59 -3.58
CA SER A 63 -11.78 -5.83 -3.33
C SER A 63 -12.45 -6.55 -2.15
N VAL A 64 -12.96 -7.76 -2.25
CA VAL A 64 -12.23 -9.00 -2.45
C VAL A 64 -13.29 -10.04 -2.79
N GLU A 65 -13.50 -10.27 -4.07
CA GLU A 65 -13.74 -11.60 -4.60
C GLU A 65 -12.94 -11.66 -5.90
N ALA A 66 -12.37 -12.83 -6.20
CA ALA A 66 -11.35 -13.09 -7.21
C ALA A 66 -11.78 -12.76 -8.66
N LEU A 67 -12.03 -11.48 -8.94
CA LEU A 67 -12.33 -10.99 -10.26
C LEU A 67 -11.04 -11.05 -11.08
N PRO A 68 -11.06 -11.65 -12.29
CA PRO A 68 -9.88 -11.70 -13.15
C PRO A 68 -9.41 -10.30 -13.57
N ARG A 69 -10.26 -9.26 -13.44
CA ARG A 69 -9.97 -7.87 -13.81
C ARG A 69 -10.34 -6.89 -12.70
N SER A 70 -9.34 -6.20 -12.15
CA SER A 70 -9.48 -5.17 -11.11
C SER A 70 -9.25 -3.76 -11.67
N CYS A 71 -9.68 -2.74 -10.93
CA CYS A 71 -9.49 -1.33 -11.28
C CYS A 71 -8.18 -0.71 -10.76
N GLY A 72 -7.37 -1.50 -10.08
CA GLY A 72 -6.08 -1.10 -9.53
C GLY A 72 -5.11 -2.28 -9.44
N LEU A 73 -3.86 -1.97 -9.12
CA LEU A 73 -2.77 -2.93 -9.01
C LEU A 73 -2.75 -3.58 -7.61
N PRO A 74 -2.36 -4.87 -7.51
CA PRO A 74 -2.03 -5.47 -6.23
C PRO A 74 -0.99 -4.63 -5.45
N GLY A 75 -1.19 -4.45 -4.14
CA GLY A 75 -0.32 -3.63 -3.30
C GLY A 75 -0.64 -2.13 -3.27
N TYR A 76 -1.66 -1.68 -4.01
CA TYR A 76 -2.14 -0.29 -4.02
C TYR A 76 -3.52 -0.13 -3.39
N LEU A 77 -3.76 -0.87 -2.31
CA LEU A 77 -5.05 -0.90 -1.62
C LEU A 77 -5.25 0.32 -0.74
N ILE A 78 -6.29 1.09 -1.05
CA ILE A 78 -6.79 2.20 -0.25
C ILE A 78 -7.94 1.69 0.63
N LEU A 79 -7.68 1.65 1.93
CA LEU A 79 -8.70 1.52 2.95
C LEU A 79 -9.37 2.87 3.16
N CYS A 80 -10.69 2.87 3.08
CA CYS A 80 -11.49 4.07 3.25
C CYS A 80 -12.82 3.70 3.88
N ASP A 81 -13.16 4.34 4.99
CA ASP A 81 -14.54 4.34 5.46
C ASP A 81 -15.28 5.54 4.85
N ILE A 82 -16.07 5.23 3.83
CA ILE A 82 -16.88 6.21 3.07
C ILE A 82 -17.92 6.88 3.99
N SER A 83 -18.29 6.24 5.11
CA SER A 83 -19.32 6.73 6.01
C SER A 83 -18.83 7.73 7.07
N SER A 84 -17.52 7.74 7.37
CA SER A 84 -16.99 8.45 8.56
C SER A 84 -16.02 9.60 8.28
N GLN A 85 -15.86 10.03 7.01
CA GLN A 85 -14.80 10.99 6.61
C GLN A 85 -13.40 10.56 7.10
N SER A 86 -13.20 9.26 7.35
CA SER A 86 -11.91 8.74 7.77
C SER A 86 -10.85 9.07 6.73
N PRO A 87 -9.62 9.37 7.15
CA PRO A 87 -8.54 9.60 6.20
C PRO A 87 -8.27 8.35 5.39
N ALA A 88 -7.88 8.53 4.12
CA ALA A 88 -7.48 7.43 3.26
C ALA A 88 -6.21 6.76 3.83
N GLU A 89 -6.23 5.43 3.92
CA GLU A 89 -5.10 4.63 4.39
C GLU A 89 -4.61 3.73 3.27
N LEU A 90 -3.32 3.80 2.95
CA LEU A 90 -2.66 2.89 2.03
C LEU A 90 -1.99 1.77 2.84
N ILE A 91 -2.38 0.53 2.58
CA ILE A 91 -1.61 -0.61 3.09
C ILE A 91 -0.40 -0.82 2.20
N PHE A 92 0.78 -0.70 2.79
CA PHE A 92 2.05 -0.86 2.12
C PHE A 92 3.02 -1.61 3.04
N PHE A 93 3.52 -2.77 2.59
CA PHE A 93 4.43 -3.64 3.36
C PHE A 93 3.93 -3.96 4.79
N ASP A 94 2.70 -4.46 4.88
CA ASP A 94 2.06 -4.83 6.15
C ASP A 94 2.06 -3.67 7.17
N ARG A 95 1.99 -2.45 6.66
CA ARG A 95 1.77 -1.23 7.44
C ARG A 95 0.68 -0.42 6.80
N SER A 96 -0.14 0.19 7.64
CA SER A 96 -1.01 1.26 7.19
C SER A 96 -0.26 2.59 7.23
N TYR A 97 -0.35 3.34 6.14
CA TYR A 97 0.11 4.72 6.06
C TYR A 97 -1.07 5.61 5.68
N GLN A 98 -1.22 6.72 6.38
CA GLN A 98 -2.20 7.72 6.00
C GLN A 98 -1.74 8.40 4.70
N VAL A 99 -2.63 8.45 3.71
CA VAL A 99 -2.42 9.21 2.49
C VAL A 99 -2.80 10.66 2.75
N ARG A 100 -1.81 11.55 2.72
CA ARG A 100 -2.02 12.98 3.01
C ARG A 100 -2.30 13.80 1.78
N ASN A 101 -1.62 13.50 0.68
CA ASN A 101 -1.81 14.22 -0.58
C ASN A 101 -1.38 13.40 -1.78
N ILE A 102 -1.89 13.75 -2.96
CA ILE A 102 -1.50 13.18 -4.24
C ILE A 102 -1.13 14.33 -5.17
N TYR A 103 0.10 14.30 -5.68
CA TYR A 103 0.60 15.25 -6.66
C TYR A 103 0.62 14.63 -8.05
N PRO A 104 0.24 15.38 -9.10
CA PRO A 104 0.36 14.90 -10.46
C PRO A 104 1.83 14.64 -10.86
N PRO A 105 2.07 13.87 -11.92
CA PRO A 105 3.39 13.72 -12.52
C PRO A 105 4.05 15.09 -12.77
N PRO A 106 5.37 15.24 -12.53
CA PRO A 106 6.07 16.47 -12.81
C PRO A 106 6.07 16.77 -14.33
N PRO A 107 5.94 18.04 -14.74
CA PRO A 107 5.99 18.41 -16.14
C PRO A 107 7.40 18.21 -16.73
N PRO A 108 7.53 18.09 -18.06
CA PRO A 108 8.84 18.15 -18.74
C PRO A 108 9.60 19.43 -18.35
N PRO A 109 10.95 19.40 -18.22
CA PRO A 109 11.88 18.35 -18.69
C PRO A 109 12.19 17.26 -17.66
N SER A 110 11.43 17.13 -16.57
CA SER A 110 11.68 16.10 -15.55
C SER A 110 11.61 14.67 -16.13
N PRO A 111 12.38 13.70 -15.61
CA PRO A 111 12.27 12.31 -16.01
C PRO A 111 10.83 11.80 -15.88
N PRO A 112 10.34 11.00 -16.86
CA PRO A 112 8.98 10.50 -16.85
C PRO A 112 8.72 9.65 -15.61
N SER A 113 7.78 10.09 -14.79
CA SER A 113 7.33 9.45 -13.56
C SER A 113 5.82 9.52 -13.45
N GLY A 114 5.24 8.70 -12.59
CA GLY A 114 3.83 8.75 -12.25
C GLY A 114 3.53 9.83 -11.20
N PRO A 115 2.29 9.86 -10.68
CA PRO A 115 1.94 10.74 -9.57
C PRO A 115 2.76 10.40 -8.31
N SER A 116 2.92 11.38 -7.43
CA SER A 116 3.56 11.19 -6.13
C SER A 116 2.54 11.24 -5.01
N VAL A 117 2.63 10.30 -4.08
CA VAL A 117 1.71 10.15 -2.95
C VAL A 117 2.46 10.50 -1.68
N VAL A 118 1.95 11.41 -0.87
CA VAL A 118 2.55 11.70 0.45
C VAL A 118 1.96 10.76 1.48
N LEU A 119 2.82 9.97 2.10
CA LEU A 119 2.48 8.99 3.12
C LEU A 119 2.95 9.45 4.50
N VAL A 120 2.11 9.23 5.51
CA VAL A 120 2.39 9.56 6.91
C VAL A 120 2.19 8.32 7.78
N ASP A 121 3.19 8.02 8.60
CA ASP A 121 3.18 6.91 9.55
C ASP A 121 2.53 7.35 10.87
N THR A 122 1.20 7.44 10.87
CA THR A 122 0.43 7.95 12.01
C THR A 122 0.60 7.10 13.27
N GLN A 123 0.78 5.78 13.11
CA GLN A 123 1.06 4.87 14.21
C GLN A 123 2.40 5.19 14.88
N LEU A 124 3.48 5.33 14.10
CA LEU A 124 4.80 5.69 14.64
C LEU A 124 4.74 7.04 15.36
N ILE A 125 4.13 8.06 14.73
CA ILE A 125 4.03 9.40 15.30
C ILE A 125 3.28 9.37 16.64
N ARG A 126 2.14 8.67 16.69
CA ARG A 126 1.34 8.54 17.91
C ARG A 126 2.14 7.86 19.02
N GLU A 127 2.83 6.77 18.72
CA GLU A 127 3.62 6.04 19.71
C GLU A 127 4.78 6.89 20.23
N LEU A 128 5.54 7.54 19.35
CA LEU A 128 6.65 8.40 19.75
C LEU A 128 6.17 9.59 20.59
N THR A 129 4.99 10.15 20.27
CA THR A 129 4.36 11.22 21.07
C THR A 129 4.01 10.74 22.49
N LEU A 130 3.64 9.47 22.63
CA LEU A 130 3.36 8.83 23.93
C LEU A 130 4.63 8.31 24.63
N GLY A 131 5.83 8.54 24.08
CA GLY A 131 7.08 8.01 24.61
C GLY A 131 7.21 6.49 24.45
N SER A 132 6.65 5.93 23.38
CA SER A 132 6.68 4.51 23.06
C SER A 132 7.26 4.29 21.66
N CYS A 133 7.99 3.19 21.46
CA CYS A 133 8.73 2.93 20.22
C CYS A 133 8.52 1.53 19.58
N PRO A 134 7.43 0.78 19.83
CA PRO A 134 7.30 -0.60 19.33
C PRO A 134 7.14 -0.70 17.81
N SER A 135 6.59 0.33 17.16
CA SER A 135 6.46 0.38 15.69
C SER A 135 7.68 0.98 14.99
N LEU A 136 8.75 1.27 15.72
CA LEU A 136 10.00 1.72 15.11
C LEU A 136 10.64 0.55 14.36
N ARG A 137 10.75 0.71 13.04
CA ARG A 137 11.39 -0.28 12.17
C ARG A 137 11.99 0.40 10.96
N ASN A 138 12.96 -0.26 10.35
CA ASN A 138 13.55 0.20 9.12
C ASN A 138 12.50 0.24 8.01
N PHE A 139 12.44 1.36 7.28
CA PHE A 139 11.64 1.43 6.08
C PHE A 139 12.31 0.61 4.98
N THR A 140 11.55 -0.30 4.38
CA THR A 140 12.05 -1.17 3.32
C THR A 140 11.14 -1.07 2.11
N LEU A 141 11.72 -0.86 0.93
CA LEU A 141 11.04 -1.03 -0.35
C LEU A 141 11.29 -2.45 -0.86
N ASN A 142 10.85 -3.46 -0.12
CA ASN A 142 11.06 -4.85 -0.54
C ASN A 142 9.92 -5.28 -1.46
N HIS A 143 9.94 -4.79 -2.71
CA HIS A 143 9.04 -5.35 -3.72
C HIS A 143 9.67 -6.62 -4.32
N PRO A 144 8.94 -7.74 -4.50
CA PRO A 144 9.38 -8.78 -5.43
C PRO A 144 9.70 -8.13 -6.77
N THR A 145 10.93 -8.34 -7.25
CA THR A 145 11.59 -7.70 -8.40
C THR A 145 10.87 -7.88 -9.75
N ASN A 146 9.69 -8.52 -9.75
CA ASN A 146 8.90 -8.89 -10.92
C ASN A 146 7.48 -8.31 -10.89
N SER A 147 7.14 -7.40 -9.97
CA SER A 147 5.83 -6.76 -9.99
C SER A 147 5.78 -5.58 -10.95
N ILE A 148 4.68 -5.48 -11.69
CA ILE A 148 4.34 -4.26 -12.40
C ILE A 148 4.07 -3.16 -11.38
N GLY A 149 4.72 -2.02 -11.57
CA GLY A 149 4.34 -0.81 -10.86
C GLY A 149 5.15 -0.49 -9.62
N SER A 150 6.25 -1.20 -9.33
CA SER A 150 7.11 -0.91 -8.18
C SER A 150 7.36 0.60 -7.98
N PRO A 151 6.96 1.17 -6.83
CA PRO A 151 7.10 2.59 -6.59
C PRO A 151 8.55 2.91 -6.21
N SER A 152 8.93 4.16 -6.39
CA SER A 152 10.24 4.68 -6.05
C SER A 152 10.14 5.80 -5.02
N LEU A 153 11.12 5.89 -4.14
CA LEU A 153 11.25 7.00 -3.22
C LEU A 153 12.16 8.06 -3.87
N LEU A 154 11.59 8.97 -4.67
CA LEU A 154 12.36 10.07 -5.25
C LEU A 154 12.55 11.19 -4.21
N ALA A 155 13.77 11.73 -4.12
CA ALA A 155 14.16 12.86 -3.26
C ALA A 155 13.99 12.61 -1.75
N LEU A 156 14.65 11.54 -1.25
CA LEU A 156 14.70 11.20 0.17
C LEU A 156 15.63 12.08 0.97
N TYR A 157 15.17 12.45 2.16
CA TYR A 157 16.05 12.47 3.31
C TYR A 157 15.70 11.30 4.20
N ASN A 158 16.75 10.63 4.68
CA ASN A 158 16.63 9.46 5.52
C ASN A 158 16.94 9.91 6.95
N LEU A 159 15.94 9.84 7.81
CA LEU A 159 16.15 10.08 9.23
C LEU A 159 16.63 8.78 9.87
N SER A 160 17.81 8.83 10.49
CA SER A 160 18.41 7.69 11.18
C SER A 160 18.04 7.73 12.66
N LEU A 161 17.29 6.72 13.09
CA LEU A 161 16.81 6.52 14.45
C LEU A 161 17.52 5.31 15.05
N ILE A 162 18.19 5.49 16.19
CA ILE A 162 18.92 4.44 16.89
C ILE A 162 18.19 4.10 18.18
N GLU A 163 17.77 2.85 18.32
CA GLU A 163 17.08 2.34 19.50
C GLU A 163 18.05 1.47 20.30
N CYS A 164 18.28 1.80 21.57
CA CYS A 164 19.21 1.09 22.46
C CYS A 164 18.48 0.59 23.71
N PRO A 165 18.91 -0.52 24.36
CA PRO A 165 18.44 -0.86 25.69
C PRO A 165 18.76 0.25 26.71
N SER A 166 17.83 0.50 27.63
CA SER A 166 18.03 1.47 28.71
C SER A 166 19.20 1.07 29.59
N GLY A 167 20.02 2.06 29.99
CA GLY A 167 21.19 1.82 30.83
C GLY A 167 22.38 1.18 30.11
N LEU A 168 22.31 0.98 28.78
CA LEU A 168 23.48 0.61 27.98
C LEU A 168 24.52 1.74 28.06
N PRO A 169 25.77 1.47 28.48
CA PRO A 169 26.79 2.50 28.57
C PRO A 169 27.22 2.95 27.17
N LEU A 170 26.77 4.13 26.76
CA LEU A 170 27.18 4.79 25.53
C LEU A 170 28.30 5.79 25.79
N SER A 171 29.20 5.97 24.81
CA SER A 171 30.29 6.94 24.91
C SER A 171 29.75 8.37 25.01
N ARG A 172 30.39 9.21 25.85
CA ARG A 172 30.05 10.64 25.95
C ARG A 172 30.16 11.34 24.61
N ASP A 173 31.18 11.01 23.80
CA ASP A 173 31.32 11.58 22.46
C ASP A 173 30.12 11.25 21.56
N PHE A 174 29.56 10.04 21.68
CA PHE A 174 28.37 9.66 20.92
C PHE A 174 27.16 10.50 21.33
N LEU A 175 26.87 10.57 22.63
CA LEU A 175 25.73 11.32 23.18
C LEU A 175 25.84 12.83 22.92
N ASP A 176 27.05 13.39 23.05
CA ASP A 176 27.26 14.83 23.02
C ASP A 176 27.46 15.38 21.61
N LYS A 177 27.93 14.57 20.65
CA LYS A 177 28.31 15.04 19.30
C LYS A 177 27.56 14.34 18.16
N VAL A 178 27.09 13.11 18.34
CA VAL A 178 26.58 12.27 17.24
C VAL A 178 25.06 12.16 17.25
N VAL A 179 24.43 12.15 18.42
CA VAL A 179 22.98 11.93 18.52
C VAL A 179 22.27 12.94 19.41
N TRP A 180 20.95 12.86 19.35
CA TRP A 180 20.00 13.63 20.11
C TRP A 180 19.21 12.62 20.91
N ASN A 181 19.18 12.79 22.23
CA ASN A 181 18.53 11.84 23.11
C ASN A 181 17.01 12.06 23.10
N TYR A 182 16.30 10.98 22.81
CA TYR A 182 14.86 10.85 22.90
C TYR A 182 14.55 9.63 23.77
N SER A 183 13.98 9.80 24.96
CA SER A 183 13.63 8.63 25.75
C SER A 183 12.25 8.09 25.33
N CYS A 184 12.15 6.76 25.14
CA CYS A 184 10.86 6.10 25.11
C CYS A 184 10.47 5.84 26.58
N ASN A 185 9.72 6.76 27.21
CA ASN A 185 9.35 6.72 28.64
C ASN A 185 8.71 5.40 29.11
N ASN A 186 8.08 4.61 28.23
CA ASN A 186 7.34 3.39 28.59
C ASN A 186 7.96 2.08 28.04
N SER A 187 9.25 2.07 27.73
CA SER A 187 9.95 0.88 27.21
C SER A 187 11.33 0.76 27.87
N PRO A 188 11.90 -0.43 28.06
CA PRO A 188 13.28 -0.60 28.53
C PRO A 188 14.31 -0.16 27.46
N LYS A 189 14.01 0.86 26.67
CA LYS A 189 14.76 1.32 25.52
C LYS A 189 14.81 2.84 25.44
N GLU A 190 15.95 3.33 24.98
CA GLU A 190 16.24 4.72 24.67
C GLU A 190 16.31 4.90 23.16
N LEU A 191 15.80 6.02 22.66
CA LEU A 191 15.80 6.39 21.26
C LEU A 191 16.76 7.55 21.02
N TYR A 192 17.43 7.51 19.89
CA TYR A 192 18.43 8.50 19.53
C TYR A 192 18.23 8.90 18.08
N VAL A 193 18.21 10.21 17.79
CA VAL A 193 18.18 10.71 16.41
C VAL A 193 19.58 11.15 16.04
N LEU A 194 20.06 10.71 14.88
CA LEU A 194 21.38 11.10 14.39
C LEU A 194 21.43 12.61 14.05
N ARG A 195 22.47 13.33 14.49
CA ARG A 195 22.67 14.73 14.10
C ARG A 195 22.95 14.80 12.61
N SER A 196 22.23 15.63 11.89
CA SER A 196 22.52 15.97 10.49
C SER A 196 23.40 17.21 10.39
N GLU A 197 24.49 17.30 11.15
CA GLU A 197 25.49 18.36 10.99
C GLU A 197 26.66 17.83 10.17
N ASN A 198 26.72 18.24 8.90
CA ASN A 198 27.87 18.13 8.00
C ASN A 198 28.55 16.75 7.96
N VAL A 199 28.03 15.84 7.14
CA VAL A 199 28.80 14.75 6.51
C VAL A 199 29.79 15.36 5.50
N SER A 200 30.68 16.23 5.97
CA SER A 200 31.85 16.74 5.24
C SER A 200 33.16 16.27 5.87
N ALA A 201 33.09 15.27 6.76
CA ALA A 201 34.22 14.44 7.14
C ALA A 201 34.13 13.11 6.37
N PRO A 202 35.07 12.82 5.46
CA PRO A 202 35.04 11.58 4.68
C PRO A 202 35.48 10.40 5.57
N HIS A 203 34.74 9.28 5.50
CA HIS A 203 35.12 7.92 5.94
C HIS A 203 34.97 7.45 7.40
N VAL A 204 34.16 8.07 8.27
CA VAL A 204 33.71 7.34 9.47
C VAL A 204 32.30 6.81 9.22
N PRO A 205 32.10 5.53 8.87
CA PRO A 205 30.77 4.94 8.95
C PRO A 205 30.33 5.09 10.40
N ILE A 206 29.26 5.85 10.61
CA ILE A 206 28.66 5.99 11.93
C ILE A 206 28.14 4.59 12.29
N SER A 207 28.94 3.84 13.03
CA SER A 207 28.62 2.49 13.43
C SER A 207 27.57 2.57 14.53
N THR A 208 26.41 1.97 14.28
CA THR A 208 25.40 1.74 15.31
C THR A 208 26.08 1.07 16.51
N PRO A 209 25.96 1.62 17.74
CA PRO A 209 26.58 1.02 18.90
C PRO A 209 26.13 -0.43 19.09
N ASN A 210 27.04 -1.28 19.58
CA ASN A 210 26.74 -2.69 19.83
C ASN A 210 25.56 -2.83 20.80
N GLY A 211 24.58 -3.64 20.42
CA GLY A 211 23.35 -3.82 21.20
C GLY A 211 22.24 -2.81 20.88
N CYS A 212 22.47 -1.84 20.00
CA CYS A 212 21.44 -0.95 19.48
C CYS A 212 20.96 -1.37 18.08
N ASN A 213 19.73 -1.01 17.76
CA ASN A 213 19.11 -1.20 16.46
C ASN A 213 19.05 0.13 15.70
N LEU A 214 19.38 0.10 14.40
CA LEU A 214 19.20 1.25 13.50
C LEU A 214 17.92 1.08 12.69
N ALA A 215 17.07 2.10 12.72
CA ALA A 215 15.90 2.24 11.87
C ALA A 215 16.08 3.49 10.99
N ILE A 216 15.96 3.31 9.68
CA ILE A 216 15.94 4.43 8.73
C ILE A 216 14.49 4.69 8.34
N VAL A 217 14.02 5.91 8.58
CA VAL A 217 12.66 6.32 8.21
C VAL A 217 12.71 7.42 7.15
N PRO A 218 11.94 7.29 6.05
CA PRO A 218 11.92 8.29 4.99
C PRO A 218 11.17 9.53 5.46
N VAL A 219 11.69 10.70 5.10
CA VAL A 219 11.07 12.00 5.37
C VAL A 219 11.17 12.89 4.13
N SER A 220 10.32 13.92 4.05
CA SER A 220 10.33 14.88 2.95
C SER A 220 11.63 15.69 2.88
N SER A 221 12.23 15.75 1.70
CA SER A 221 13.42 16.59 1.43
C SER A 221 13.19 18.08 1.53
N ALA A 222 11.93 18.54 1.44
CA ALA A 222 11.59 19.95 1.68
C ALA A 222 12.02 20.41 3.08
N LEU A 223 11.98 19.49 4.06
CA LEU A 223 12.36 19.75 5.44
C LEU A 223 13.86 19.67 5.69
N SER A 224 14.66 19.19 4.74
CA SER A 224 16.11 19.25 4.90
C SER A 224 16.68 20.66 4.73
N ARG A 225 15.93 21.59 4.13
CA ARG A 225 16.37 22.99 4.03
C ARG A 225 16.20 23.74 5.35
N SER A 226 15.25 23.33 6.18
CA SER A 226 15.19 23.70 7.59
C SER A 226 16.16 22.80 8.36
N ARG A 227 17.28 23.34 8.84
CA ARG A 227 18.19 22.58 9.71
C ARG A 227 17.36 21.97 10.85
N PHE A 228 17.35 20.65 10.95
CA PHE A 228 16.72 19.94 12.06
C PHE A 228 17.29 20.50 13.39
N ARG A 229 16.49 21.21 14.21
CA ARG A 229 16.83 21.75 15.53
C ARG A 229 16.28 20.87 16.67
N ASN A 230 16.94 20.98 17.84
CA ASN A 230 16.75 20.13 19.01
C ASN A 230 15.29 20.06 19.46
N GLY A 231 14.69 18.86 19.45
CA GLY A 231 13.48 18.56 20.20
C GLY A 231 12.49 17.61 19.55
N ILE A 232 11.67 16.99 20.40
CA ILE A 232 10.65 16.00 20.01
C ILE A 232 9.60 16.62 19.10
N ASN A 233 9.30 17.90 19.31
CA ASN A 233 8.38 18.66 18.48
C ASN A 233 8.86 18.76 17.04
N GLU A 234 10.17 18.83 16.83
CA GLU A 234 10.73 18.88 15.48
C GLU A 234 10.78 17.50 14.84
N LEU A 235 11.13 16.46 15.60
CA LEU A 235 10.99 15.08 15.14
C LEU A 235 9.55 14.79 14.69
N MET A 236 8.57 15.13 15.53
CA MET A 236 7.16 14.95 15.20
C MET A 236 6.73 15.81 14.02
N GLY A 237 7.20 17.06 13.96
CA GLY A 237 6.94 17.96 12.83
C GLY A 237 7.41 17.36 11.50
N VAL A 238 8.61 16.78 11.49
CA VAL A 238 9.18 16.16 10.29
C VAL A 238 8.41 14.91 9.88
N LEU A 239 8.12 14.01 10.84
CA LEU A 239 7.37 12.79 10.55
C LEU A 239 5.93 13.08 10.09
N ASN A 240 5.30 14.12 10.63
CA ASN A 240 3.92 14.52 10.31
C ASN A 240 3.77 15.15 8.91
N VAL A 241 4.83 15.74 8.37
CA VAL A 241 4.86 16.12 6.95
C VAL A 241 4.82 14.88 6.05
N GLY A 242 5.41 13.78 6.50
CA GLY A 242 5.47 12.52 5.78
C GLY A 242 6.57 12.46 4.74
N PHE A 243 6.45 11.48 3.84
CA PHE A 243 7.41 11.24 2.77
C PHE A 243 6.69 10.98 1.43
N PRO A 244 7.22 11.50 0.31
CA PRO A 244 6.66 11.25 -1.00
C PRO A 244 7.06 9.86 -1.51
N LEU A 245 6.09 9.11 -1.99
CA LEU A 245 6.25 7.86 -2.75
C LEU A 245 5.86 8.14 -4.20
N THR A 246 6.82 8.09 -5.11
CA THR A 246 6.57 8.31 -6.54
C THR A 246 6.21 7.01 -7.24
N LEU A 247 5.05 6.99 -7.87
CA LEU A 247 4.59 5.86 -8.66
C LEU A 247 5.30 5.85 -10.03
N PRO A 248 5.43 4.69 -10.69
CA PRO A 248 5.97 4.65 -12.04
C PRO A 248 4.97 5.21 -13.05
N ALA A 249 5.50 5.67 -14.18
CA ALA A 249 4.70 6.07 -15.33
C ALA A 249 4.24 4.83 -16.10
N PHE A 250 2.94 4.51 -16.00
CA PHE A 250 2.32 3.42 -16.75
C PHE A 250 1.95 3.88 -18.15
N LYS A 251 2.84 3.67 -19.12
CA LYS A 251 2.67 4.16 -20.51
C LYS A 251 1.36 3.67 -21.14
N GLU A 252 1.02 2.41 -20.95
CA GLU A 252 -0.20 1.77 -21.45
C GLU A 252 -1.45 2.49 -20.90
N CYS A 253 -1.40 2.85 -19.62
CA CYS A 253 -2.48 3.58 -18.98
C CYS A 253 -2.57 5.04 -19.47
N SER A 254 -1.43 5.70 -19.69
CA SER A 254 -1.41 7.04 -20.28
C SER A 254 -2.04 7.05 -21.67
N SER A 255 -1.69 6.10 -22.54
CA SER A 255 -2.30 5.96 -23.87
C SER A 255 -3.80 5.68 -23.79
N CYS A 256 -4.22 4.82 -22.87
CA CYS A 256 -5.64 4.52 -22.62
C CYS A 256 -6.45 5.76 -22.25
N LYS A 257 -5.91 6.60 -21.36
CA LYS A 257 -6.58 7.84 -20.92
C LYS A 257 -6.74 8.85 -22.06
N VAL A 258 -5.83 8.89 -23.03
CA VAL A 258 -5.92 9.78 -24.21
C VAL A 258 -7.13 9.44 -25.08
N THR A 259 -7.50 8.16 -25.19
CA THR A 259 -8.69 7.74 -25.95
C THR A 259 -9.98 7.81 -25.14
N GLY A 260 -9.94 8.37 -23.93
CA GLY A 260 -11.06 8.43 -23.00
C GLY A 260 -11.32 7.11 -22.26
N GLY A 261 -10.42 6.13 -22.37
CA GLY A 261 -10.51 4.86 -21.66
C GLY A 261 -10.08 4.96 -20.19
N ARG A 262 -10.35 3.90 -19.42
CA ARG A 262 -9.97 3.75 -18.01
C ARG A 262 -9.08 2.54 -17.83
N CYS A 263 -8.03 2.71 -17.03
CA CYS A 263 -7.06 1.65 -16.80
C CYS A 263 -7.54 0.66 -15.75
N GLY A 264 -7.17 -0.60 -15.92
CA GLY A 264 -7.33 -1.65 -14.93
C GLY A 264 -6.17 -2.63 -14.98
N TYR A 265 -6.32 -3.72 -14.24
CA TYR A 265 -5.34 -4.78 -14.17
C TYR A 265 -6.02 -6.13 -14.41
N ASP A 266 -5.47 -6.91 -15.33
CA ASP A 266 -5.88 -8.30 -15.55
C ASP A 266 -4.92 -9.22 -14.78
N ALA A 267 -5.44 -9.85 -13.72
CA ALA A 267 -4.65 -10.72 -12.85
C ALA A 267 -4.25 -12.03 -13.55
N GLY A 268 -5.09 -12.54 -14.46
CA GLY A 268 -4.81 -13.76 -15.21
C GLY A 268 -3.65 -13.59 -16.19
N GLN A 269 -3.46 -12.38 -16.71
CA GLN A 269 -2.39 -12.04 -17.64
C GLN A 269 -1.27 -11.20 -17.00
N SER A 270 -1.43 -10.85 -15.71
CA SER A 270 -0.53 -9.96 -14.97
C SER A 270 -0.14 -8.71 -15.75
N ARG A 271 -1.13 -7.99 -16.30
CA ARG A 271 -0.88 -6.79 -17.12
C ARG A 271 -1.90 -5.68 -16.93
N ILE A 272 -1.49 -4.47 -17.27
CA ILE A 272 -2.38 -3.31 -17.33
C ILE A 272 -3.26 -3.44 -18.58
N VAL A 273 -4.55 -3.20 -18.40
CA VAL A 273 -5.57 -3.24 -19.46
C VAL A 273 -6.28 -1.90 -19.59
N CYS A 274 -6.80 -1.62 -20.77
CA CYS A 274 -7.61 -0.45 -21.07
C CYS A 274 -9.06 -0.85 -21.27
N PHE A 275 -9.96 -0.30 -20.45
CA PHE A 275 -11.40 -0.42 -20.62
C PHE A 275 -11.89 0.81 -21.38
N ASN A 276 -12.56 0.58 -22.50
CA ASN A 276 -13.18 1.64 -23.31
C ASN A 276 -14.68 1.67 -23.04
N LYS A 277 -15.29 2.83 -23.31
CA LYS A 277 -16.74 3.01 -23.26
C LYS A 277 -17.44 2.30 -24.41
#